data_AF-A0A925HKQ0-F1
#
_entry.id   AF-A0A925HKQ0-F1
#
_cell.length_a   1.000
_cell.length_b   1.000
_cell.length_c   1.000
_cell.angle_alpha   90.00
_cell.angle_beta   90.00
_cell.angle_gamma   90.00
#
_symmetry.space_group_name_H-M   'P 1'
#
loop_
_entity.id
_entity.type
_entity.pdbx_description
1 polymer ?
#
loop_
_entity_poly.entity_id
_entity_poly.type
_entity_poly.pdbx_seq_one_letter_code
_entity_poly.pdbx_strand_id
1 'polypeptide(L)'
;MDAKKTLWLAGVLAVLLGIAIVFGAFKPKEAAMPTDDTSQQSVSYSNQTFGIAFDYSPQYSVQERIETFQGEPLLVVTLIDKEAVVPDMSEGPTAISMVVAQNATNTPLDIWVATHSISNFQLSPDGTFAT
;
A
#
# COMPACT_ATOMS: atom_id res chain seq x y z
N MET A 1 -50.34 26.14 43.08
CA MET A 1 -49.34 25.28 42.40
C MET A 1 -48.82 24.28 43.42
N ASP A 2 -49.06 22.99 43.19
CA ASP A 2 -48.68 21.93 44.12
C ASP A 2 -47.16 21.80 44.26
N ALA A 3 -46.64 22.03 45.47
CA ALA A 3 -45.22 21.94 45.80
C ALA A 3 -44.58 20.58 45.45
N LYS A 4 -45.40 19.53 45.29
CA LYS A 4 -44.97 18.19 44.86
C LYS A 4 -44.64 18.13 43.37
N LYS A 5 -45.30 18.92 42.52
CA LYS A 5 -45.04 18.99 41.07
C LYS A 5 -43.74 19.75 40.77
N THR A 6 -43.44 20.79 41.53
CA THR A 6 -42.18 21.54 41.42
C THR A 6 -40.96 20.74 41.87
N LEU A 7 -41.09 19.88 42.89
CA LEU A 7 -39.99 19.00 43.32
C LEU A 7 -39.65 17.93 42.26
N TRP A 8 -40.66 17.38 41.59
CA TRP A 8 -40.48 16.37 40.54
C TRP A 8 -39.82 16.93 39.28
N LEU A 9 -40.22 18.14 38.84
CA LEU A 9 -39.59 18.81 37.69
C LEU A 9 -38.11 19.18 37.96
N ALA A 10 -37.77 19.60 39.17
CA ALA A 10 -36.39 19.90 39.53
C ALA A 10 -35.49 18.65 39.50
N GLY A 11 -36.01 17.49 39.92
CA GLY A 11 -35.30 16.22 39.86
C GLY A 11 -35.01 15.74 38.43
N VAL A 12 -35.98 15.85 37.52
CA VAL A 12 -35.80 15.45 36.11
C VAL A 12 -34.78 16.35 35.39
N LEU A 13 -34.81 17.66 35.67
CA LEU A 13 -33.87 18.61 35.08
C LEU A 13 -32.42 18.35 35.53
N ALA A 14 -32.22 17.99 36.81
CA ALA A 14 -30.90 17.65 37.34
C ALA A 14 -30.31 16.38 36.71
N VAL A 15 -31.15 15.37 36.44
CA VAL A 15 -30.72 14.13 35.77
C VAL A 15 -30.34 14.38 34.31
N LEU A 16 -31.10 15.21 33.58
CA LEU A 16 -30.78 15.57 32.19
C LEU A 16 -29.48 16.38 32.08
N LEU A 17 -29.22 17.29 33.02
CA LEU A 17 -27.95 18.02 33.09
C LEU A 17 -26.76 17.11 33.42
N GLY A 18 -26.95 16.12 34.31
CA GLY A 18 -25.91 15.12 34.61
C GLY A 18 -25.51 14.28 33.39
N ILE A 19 -26.48 13.86 32.57
CA ILE A 19 -26.22 13.06 31.36
C ILE A 19 -25.45 13.87 30.31
N ALA A 20 -25.78 15.14 30.11
CA ALA A 20 -25.07 16.00 29.15
C ALA A 20 -23.58 16.20 29.50
N ILE A 21 -23.23 16.23 30.79
CA ILE A 21 -21.84 16.41 31.25
C ILE A 21 -21.04 15.11 31.06
N VAL A 22 -21.64 13.95 31.30
CA VAL A 22 -20.95 12.65 31.13
C VAL A 22 -20.72 12.31 29.65
N PHE A 23 -21.66 12.67 28.76
CA PHE A 23 -21.53 12.40 27.32
C PHE A 23 -20.80 13.49 26.51
N GLY A 24 -20.70 14.72 27.01
CA GLY A 24 -20.03 15.83 26.31
C GLY A 24 -18.51 15.90 26.47
N ALA A 25 -17.94 15.19 27.46
CA ALA A 25 -16.52 15.32 27.82
C ALA A 25 -15.57 14.38 27.04
N PHE A 26 -16.09 13.40 26.32
CA PHE A 26 -15.27 12.52 25.47
C PHE A 26 -15.32 12.99 24.01
N LYS A 27 -14.63 14.10 23.72
CA LYS A 27 -14.16 14.31 22.35
C LYS A 27 -12.95 13.39 22.15
N PRO A 28 -13.02 12.38 21.26
CA PRO A 28 -11.82 11.66 20.89
C PRO A 28 -10.83 12.69 20.37
N LYS A 29 -9.69 12.80 21.04
CA LYS A 29 -8.55 13.56 20.53
C LYS A 29 -8.14 12.79 19.28
N GLU A 30 -8.53 13.28 18.10
CA GLU A 30 -8.00 12.78 16.84
C GLU A 30 -6.48 12.78 17.02
N ALA A 31 -5.92 11.57 17.10
CA ALA A 31 -4.50 11.41 17.00
C ALA A 31 -4.17 11.95 15.61
N ALA A 32 -3.61 13.17 15.57
CA ALA A 32 -2.95 13.66 14.39
C ALA A 32 -1.98 12.56 14.00
N MET A 33 -2.28 11.86 12.91
CA MET A 33 -1.31 10.97 12.29
C MET A 33 -0.05 11.82 12.11
N PRO A 34 1.14 11.32 12.48
CA PRO A 34 2.35 11.98 12.06
C PRO A 34 2.28 12.01 10.53
N THR A 35 1.98 13.18 9.97
CA THR A 35 2.36 13.49 8.61
C THR A 35 3.87 13.47 8.65
N ASP A 36 4.44 12.32 8.30
CA ASP A 36 5.84 12.18 7.93
C ASP A 36 6.04 13.12 6.74
N ASP A 37 6.27 14.39 7.04
CA ASP A 37 6.90 15.36 6.15
C ASP A 37 8.40 15.06 6.13
N THR A 38 8.73 13.79 5.90
CA THR A 38 10.04 13.41 5.41
C THR A 38 9.84 13.48 3.91
N SER A 39 10.24 14.58 3.29
CA SER A 39 10.56 14.58 1.87
C SER A 39 11.72 13.58 1.68
N GLN A 40 11.41 12.28 1.71
CA GLN A 40 12.34 11.21 1.40
C GLN A 40 12.77 11.51 -0.03
N GLN A 41 13.99 12.01 -0.16
CA GLN A 41 14.59 12.34 -1.43
C GLN A 41 14.56 11.07 -2.28
N SER A 42 13.60 10.97 -3.19
CA SER A 42 13.45 9.82 -4.08
C SER A 42 14.46 9.91 -5.21
N VAL A 43 14.88 8.76 -5.70
CA VAL A 43 15.67 8.63 -6.92
C VAL A 43 14.74 8.09 -8.00
N SER A 44 14.77 8.70 -9.18
CA SER A 44 13.96 8.25 -10.31
C SER A 44 14.72 7.24 -11.16
N TYR A 45 14.05 6.14 -11.49
CA TYR A 45 14.49 5.14 -12.44
C TYR A 45 13.66 5.23 -13.73
N SER A 46 14.30 4.98 -14.88
CA SER A 46 13.58 4.84 -16.15
C SER A 46 14.30 3.90 -17.11
N ASN A 47 13.53 3.07 -17.81
CA ASN A 47 14.00 2.25 -18.92
C ASN A 47 13.09 2.46 -20.13
N GLN A 48 13.60 3.15 -21.15
CA GLN A 48 12.83 3.55 -22.32
C GLN A 48 12.48 2.36 -23.23
N THR A 49 13.34 1.34 -23.28
CA THR A 49 13.13 0.13 -24.11
C THR A 49 11.89 -0.65 -23.67
N PHE A 50 11.64 -0.70 -22.36
CA PHE A 50 10.50 -1.40 -21.77
C PHE A 50 9.37 -0.44 -21.32
N GLY A 51 9.55 0.87 -21.50
CA GLY A 51 8.51 1.88 -21.21
C GLY A 51 8.16 2.02 -19.72
N ILE A 52 9.09 1.72 -18.82
CA ILE A 52 8.85 1.79 -17.37
C ILE A 52 9.61 2.96 -16.73
N ALA A 53 8.98 3.57 -15.73
CA ALA A 53 9.63 4.54 -14.85
C ALA A 53 8.98 4.44 -13.46
N PHE A 54 9.80 4.59 -12.42
CA PHE A 54 9.33 4.61 -11.04
C PHE A 54 10.33 5.35 -10.16
N ASP A 55 9.83 5.89 -9.06
CA ASP A 55 10.65 6.47 -8.01
C ASP A 55 10.94 5.43 -6.93
N TYR A 56 12.14 5.46 -6.36
CA TYR A 56 12.56 4.55 -5.30
C TYR A 56 13.43 5.24 -4.26
N SER A 57 13.52 4.66 -3.06
CA SER A 57 14.34 5.19 -1.98
C SER A 57 15.84 5.06 -2.31
N PRO A 58 16.68 6.08 -2.01
CA PRO A 58 18.11 6.05 -2.26
C PRO A 58 18.85 4.98 -1.46
N GLN A 59 18.22 4.39 -0.44
CA GLN A 59 18.77 3.23 0.29
C GLN A 59 18.91 1.99 -0.61
N TYR A 60 18.17 1.91 -1.71
CA TYR A 60 18.26 0.80 -2.65
C TYR A 60 19.25 1.08 -3.79
N SER A 61 19.83 0.00 -4.30
CA SER A 61 20.54 -0.07 -5.58
C SER A 61 19.68 -0.79 -6.61
N VAL A 62 19.67 -0.30 -7.84
CA VAL A 62 18.94 -0.92 -8.96
C VAL A 62 19.90 -1.83 -9.71
N GLN A 63 19.49 -3.05 -9.99
CA GLN A 63 20.15 -3.95 -10.92
C GLN A 63 19.18 -4.36 -12.03
N GLU A 64 19.70 -4.43 -13.26
CA GLU A 64 18.95 -4.87 -14.42
C GLU A 64 19.55 -6.14 -15.00
N ARG A 65 18.68 -7.05 -15.44
CA ARG A 65 19.05 -8.14 -16.34
C ARG A 65 17.97 -8.34 -17.38
N ILE A 66 18.39 -8.60 -18.60
CA ILE A 66 17.50 -9.02 -19.68
C ILE A 66 17.49 -10.55 -19.68
N GLU A 67 16.30 -11.13 -19.64
CA GLU A 67 16.09 -12.57 -19.74
C GLU A 67 15.19 -12.89 -20.94
N THR A 68 14.97 -14.18 -21.17
CA THR A 68 14.04 -14.65 -22.20
C THR A 68 13.10 -15.67 -21.58
N PHE A 69 11.81 -15.50 -21.84
CA PHE A 69 10.79 -16.46 -21.45
C PHE A 69 9.93 -16.81 -22.66
N GLN A 70 9.90 -18.10 -23.01
CA GLN A 70 9.18 -18.60 -24.19
C GLN A 70 9.55 -17.89 -25.51
N GLY A 71 10.79 -17.41 -25.62
CA GLY A 71 11.28 -16.69 -26.81
C GLY A 71 11.07 -15.18 -26.77
N GLU A 72 10.32 -14.66 -25.79
CA GLU A 72 10.07 -13.23 -25.61
C GLU A 72 11.09 -12.61 -24.62
N PRO A 73 11.63 -11.42 -24.90
CA PRO A 73 12.53 -10.73 -23.99
C PRO A 73 11.78 -10.21 -22.76
N LEU A 74 12.40 -10.38 -21.59
CA LEU A 74 11.95 -9.87 -20.31
C LEU A 74 12.99 -8.91 -19.73
N LEU A 75 12.54 -7.88 -19.04
CA LEU A 75 13.38 -7.10 -18.15
C LEU A 75 13.11 -7.51 -16.71
N VAL A 76 14.15 -7.88 -15.99
CA VAL A 76 14.09 -8.06 -14.53
C VAL A 76 14.83 -6.91 -13.88
N VAL A 77 14.10 -6.14 -13.07
CA VAL A 77 14.63 -5.03 -12.28
C VAL A 77 14.61 -5.45 -10.81
N THR A 78 15.77 -5.42 -10.15
CA THR A 78 15.92 -5.79 -8.76
C THR A 78 16.39 -4.59 -7.94
N LEU A 79 15.67 -4.27 -6.87
CA LEU A 79 16.07 -3.30 -5.85
C LEU A 79 16.68 -4.04 -4.67
N ILE A 80 17.95 -3.76 -4.39
CA ILE A 80 18.69 -4.37 -3.28
C ILE A 80 19.09 -3.28 -2.30
N ASP A 81 18.77 -3.46 -1.03
CA ASP A 81 19.18 -2.55 0.03
C ASP A 81 20.72 -2.52 0.11
N LYS A 82 21.29 -1.31 0.03
CA LYS A 82 22.74 -1.09 0.03
C LYS A 82 23.39 -1.46 1.36
N GLU A 83 22.64 -1.44 2.45
CA GLU A 83 23.11 -1.74 3.80
C GLU A 83 22.73 -3.15 4.27
N ALA A 84 22.09 -3.95 3.41
CA ALA A 84 21.72 -5.32 3.76
C ALA A 84 22.97 -6.16 4.06
N VAL A 85 23.06 -6.62 5.31
CA VAL A 85 24.06 -7.60 5.74
C VAL A 85 23.51 -8.99 5.48
N VAL A 86 24.18 -9.71 4.58
CA VAL A 86 23.82 -11.08 4.20
C VAL A 86 24.63 -12.04 5.04
N PRO A 87 24.02 -12.88 5.89
CA PRO A 87 24.75 -13.90 6.63
C PRO A 87 25.44 -14.89 5.69
N ASP A 88 26.61 -15.39 6.09
CA ASP A 88 27.31 -16.44 5.36
C ASP A 88 26.40 -17.66 5.17
N MET A 89 26.39 -18.21 3.95
CA MET A 89 25.52 -19.33 3.53
C MET A 89 24.01 -19.04 3.45
N SER A 90 23.59 -17.77 3.44
CA SER A 90 22.18 -17.41 3.20
C SER A 90 21.84 -17.24 1.71
N GLU A 91 20.54 -17.20 1.40
CA GLU A 91 20.01 -17.05 0.03
C GLU A 91 20.23 -15.66 -0.58
N GLY A 92 20.92 -14.76 0.13
CA GLY A 92 21.17 -13.38 -0.30
C GLY A 92 20.36 -12.35 0.50
N PRO A 93 20.51 -11.07 0.16
CA PRO A 93 19.74 -10.00 0.81
C PRO A 93 18.28 -10.06 0.36
N THR A 94 17.36 -9.60 1.21
CA THR A 94 15.99 -9.36 0.77
C THR A 94 15.99 -8.30 -0.33
N ALA A 95 15.28 -8.58 -1.42
CA ALA A 95 15.21 -7.71 -2.57
C ALA A 95 13.77 -7.55 -3.06
N ILE A 96 13.47 -6.42 -3.69
CA ILE A 96 12.22 -6.20 -4.41
C ILE A 96 12.51 -6.43 -5.90
N SER A 97 11.90 -7.45 -6.48
CA SER A 97 12.10 -7.81 -7.89
C SER A 97 10.85 -7.53 -8.70
N MET A 98 11.01 -6.85 -9.83
CA MET A 98 9.98 -6.59 -10.82
C MET A 98 10.35 -7.30 -12.11
N VAL A 99 9.43 -8.10 -12.64
CA VAL A 99 9.54 -8.70 -13.97
C VAL A 99 8.63 -7.94 -14.91
N VAL A 100 9.21 -7.39 -15.97
CA VAL A 100 8.53 -6.58 -16.96
C VAL A 100 8.53 -7.34 -18.28
N ALA A 101 7.34 -7.76 -18.68
CA ALA A 101 7.06 -8.44 -19.93
C ALA A 101 6.32 -7.49 -20.88
N GLN A 102 6.68 -7.53 -22.16
CA GLN A 102 5.99 -6.73 -23.17
C GLN A 102 4.81 -7.50 -23.75
N ASN A 103 3.69 -6.81 -23.94
CA ASN A 103 2.55 -7.32 -24.70
C ASN A 103 2.72 -6.95 -26.19
N ALA A 104 3.69 -7.59 -26.85
CA ALA A 104 4.07 -7.25 -28.22
C ALA A 104 2.96 -7.49 -29.26
N THR A 105 1.99 -8.35 -28.95
CA THR A 105 0.88 -8.71 -29.86
C THR A 105 -0.31 -7.76 -29.78
N ASN A 106 -0.25 -6.71 -28.93
CA ASN A 106 -1.39 -5.81 -28.63
C ASN A 106 -2.67 -6.57 -28.24
N THR A 107 -2.50 -7.72 -27.60
CA THR A 107 -3.63 -8.49 -27.07
C THR A 107 -4.33 -7.65 -25.99
N PRO A 108 -5.67 -7.65 -25.87
CA PRO A 108 -6.34 -7.02 -24.74
C PRO A 108 -5.70 -7.46 -23.41
N LEU A 109 -5.44 -6.51 -22.50
CA LEU A 109 -4.63 -6.76 -21.29
C LEU A 109 -5.22 -7.87 -20.42
N ASP A 110 -6.54 -7.89 -20.28
CA ASP A 110 -7.30 -8.92 -19.58
C ASP A 110 -7.04 -10.32 -20.16
N ILE A 111 -7.08 -10.43 -21.48
CA ILE A 111 -6.78 -11.68 -22.19
C ILE A 111 -5.29 -12.04 -22.04
N TRP A 112 -4.39 -11.08 -22.21
CA TRP A 112 -2.95 -11.31 -22.09
C TRP A 112 -2.59 -11.85 -20.70
N VAL A 113 -3.04 -11.17 -19.65
CA VAL A 113 -2.78 -11.53 -18.26
C VAL A 113 -3.39 -12.88 -17.89
N ALA A 114 -4.57 -13.23 -18.44
CA ALA A 114 -5.20 -14.52 -18.17
C ALA A 114 -4.54 -15.70 -18.90
N THR A 115 -3.95 -15.46 -20.07
CA THR A 115 -3.47 -16.53 -20.97
C THR A 115 -1.96 -16.76 -20.88
N HIS A 116 -1.17 -15.76 -20.48
CA HIS A 116 0.28 -15.88 -20.45
C HIS A 116 0.76 -16.49 -19.12
N SER A 117 1.55 -17.56 -19.20
CA SER A 117 2.03 -18.27 -18.01
C SER A 117 3.02 -17.49 -17.15
N ILE A 118 3.58 -16.38 -17.67
CA ILE A 118 4.41 -15.47 -16.87
C ILE A 118 3.59 -14.61 -15.90
N SER A 119 2.29 -14.48 -16.18
CA SER A 119 1.38 -13.77 -15.30
C SER A 119 1.00 -14.64 -14.10
N ASN A 120 1.10 -14.05 -12.91
CA ASN A 120 0.61 -14.66 -11.68
C ASN A 120 -0.92 -14.63 -11.56
N PHE A 121 -1.67 -14.21 -12.59
CA PHE A 121 -3.13 -14.15 -12.53
C PHE A 121 -3.78 -15.50 -12.26
N GLN A 122 -3.16 -16.59 -12.70
CA GLN A 122 -3.62 -17.94 -12.36
C GLN A 122 -3.54 -18.26 -10.86
N LEU A 123 -2.83 -17.43 -10.08
CA LEU A 123 -2.79 -17.50 -8.62
C LEU A 123 -3.88 -16.64 -7.94
N SER A 124 -4.68 -15.88 -8.70
CA SER A 124 -5.79 -15.10 -8.15
C SER A 124 -6.87 -16.05 -7.60
N PRO A 125 -7.24 -15.94 -6.31
CA PRO A 125 -8.26 -16.81 -5.71
C PRO A 125 -9.65 -16.63 -6.31
N ASP A 126 -9.97 -15.42 -6.78
CA ASP A 126 -11.28 -15.03 -7.31
C ASP A 126 -11.29 -14.83 -8.83
N GLY A 127 -10.12 -14.92 -9.48
CA GLY A 127 -9.99 -14.72 -10.92
C GLY A 127 -10.35 -13.30 -11.37
N THR A 128 -10.27 -12.32 -10.46
CA THR A 128 -10.55 -10.92 -10.76
C THR A 128 -9.30 -10.06 -10.69
N PHE A 129 -9.34 -8.94 -11.41
CA PHE A 129 -8.34 -7.89 -11.30
C PHE A 129 -8.74 -6.96 -10.16
N ALA A 130 -7.77 -6.56 -9.32
CA ALA A 130 -7.96 -5.41 -8.46
C ALA A 130 -8.10 -4.16 -9.35
N THR A 131 -9.31 -3.59 -9.38
CA THR A 131 -9.63 -2.32 -10.06
C THR A 131 -9.30 -1.12 -9.20
#